data_AF-A0A969RIV4-F1
#
_entry.id   AF-A0A969RIV4-F1
#
_cell.length_a   1.000
_cell.length_b   1.000
_cell.length_c   1.000
_cell.angle_alpha   90.00
_cell.angle_beta   90.00
_cell.angle_gamma   90.00
#
_symmetry.space_group_name_H-M   'P 1'
#
loop_
_entity.id
_entity.type
_entity.pdbx_description
1 polymer ?
#
loop_
_entity_poly.entity_id
_entity_poly.type
_entity_poly.pdbx_seq_one_letter_code
_entity_poly.pdbx_strand_id
1 'polypeptide(L)'
;MILFKHPPSSAPMEVNLHHVVSTVQDKFDAEGLTNKFFRVKPHSFSDAEDRLRLNSSNCILLEFATPHEEFPEVYKSSVYRLLVIFSLYQETEFSPALQYALGRLRYKDNIDRIVLWSTVEVDQNIVQILKDTKVDLIHIGIPTKREITKTKSISYFVPIASSDLIYSLMINIIAERLIKRLRKMFHLVLSEIAAPIYKKHYSMARIATRAFMEFEEDRLNRLIKKLKNQGKNKIAIDVGCGTGRHSFALARHFETVFAYDFSPNMIDEANRIRRENDIRNIFFLVNDFEYEKLVDETQFHGSCDLVVASFGMGSFIEDTSSMLRRFYDWLKPGGYIFISFYNGNSITLNVTPAWRDLTLAARIDRENHSLEVHLTPKTRFNIFCKLFDEGVEGEINRIFNINSVTTYPMIMSVLPNNLLENEFARSSFMLADRTLAEHEESQHGYYVIIAAEKVDRETNGYANVLRILQEHNPEHEIIDHAPVLSIEDVKKAIGYFPKCMIKTILINNRRTDEFMAILLQAEKRLDMDKIAELLGVNRYHINFAREKEILRIGFPLGGIAPFGFEPDLRILKFVDAAIVTHRCKWLYTGIGDNRKTLKIRRQDFLKIITNYQQINL
;
A
#
# COMPACT_ATOMS: atom_id res chain seq x y z
N MET A 1 -38.98 -4.69 -30.46
CA MET A 1 -39.44 -3.50 -29.71
C MET A 1 -40.23 -3.99 -28.50
N ILE A 2 -39.55 -4.27 -27.38
CA ILE A 2 -40.20 -4.56 -26.09
C ILE A 2 -39.63 -3.53 -25.13
N LEU A 3 -40.46 -2.54 -24.81
CA LEU A 3 -40.15 -1.41 -23.95
C LEU A 3 -40.12 -1.89 -22.49
N PHE A 4 -38.92 -2.07 -21.93
CA PHE A 4 -38.78 -2.11 -20.48
C PHE A 4 -38.92 -0.69 -19.94
N LYS A 5 -40.08 -0.41 -19.32
CA LYS A 5 -40.27 0.76 -18.47
C LYS A 5 -39.25 0.70 -17.33
N HIS A 6 -38.34 1.67 -17.26
CA HIS A 6 -37.55 1.92 -16.07
C HIS A 6 -38.49 2.40 -14.94
N PRO A 7 -38.56 1.71 -13.79
CA PRO A 7 -39.02 2.37 -12.57
C PRO A 7 -37.91 3.30 -12.08
N PRO A 8 -38.23 4.53 -11.65
CA PRO A 8 -37.29 5.33 -10.89
C PRO A 8 -37.26 4.74 -9.47
N SER A 9 -36.14 4.14 -9.05
CA SER A 9 -35.88 3.96 -7.62
C SER A 9 -34.40 4.15 -7.33
N SER A 10 -34.12 5.31 -6.73
CA SER A 10 -32.92 5.64 -5.97
C SER A 10 -33.01 5.05 -4.56
N ALA A 11 -33.49 3.81 -4.43
CA ALA A 11 -33.38 3.04 -3.20
C ALA A 11 -32.10 2.20 -3.28
N PRO A 12 -31.23 2.20 -2.25
CA PRO A 12 -30.09 1.29 -2.22
C PRO A 12 -30.61 -0.15 -2.32
N MET A 13 -29.97 -0.98 -3.16
CA MET A 13 -30.32 -2.40 -3.23
C MET A 13 -30.07 -3.03 -1.87
N GLU A 14 -31.12 -3.56 -1.25
CA GLU A 14 -31.07 -4.17 0.07
C GLU A 14 -30.18 -5.42 0.06
N VAL A 15 -29.26 -5.51 1.01
CA VAL A 15 -28.31 -6.62 1.10
C VAL A 15 -28.92 -7.73 1.96
N ASN A 16 -28.99 -8.94 1.42
CA ASN A 16 -29.34 -10.12 2.20
C ASN A 16 -28.05 -10.72 2.76
N LEU A 17 -27.90 -10.70 4.09
CA LEU A 17 -26.70 -11.19 4.77
C LEU A 17 -26.44 -12.67 4.54
N HIS A 18 -27.49 -13.49 4.44
CA HIS A 18 -27.35 -14.91 4.14
C HIS A 18 -26.64 -15.12 2.80
N HIS A 19 -27.01 -14.34 1.78
CA HIS A 19 -26.36 -14.41 0.47
C HIS A 19 -24.89 -13.97 0.52
N VAL A 20 -24.56 -12.95 1.31
CA VAL A 20 -23.16 -12.51 1.49
C VAL A 20 -22.36 -13.61 2.18
N VAL A 21 -22.85 -14.13 3.30
CA VAL A 21 -22.20 -15.18 4.09
C VAL A 21 -21.98 -16.45 3.26
N SER A 22 -23.02 -16.95 2.60
CA SER A 22 -22.92 -18.14 1.76
C SER A 22 -21.95 -17.94 0.60
N THR A 23 -22.00 -16.79 -0.08
CA THR A 23 -21.09 -16.48 -1.19
C THR A 23 -19.62 -16.41 -0.72
N VAL A 24 -19.35 -15.86 0.46
CA VAL A 24 -18.00 -15.83 1.03
C VAL A 24 -17.50 -17.24 1.34
N GLN A 25 -18.35 -18.08 1.94
CA GLN A 25 -18.00 -19.48 2.25
C GLN A 25 -17.76 -20.31 0.98
N ASP A 26 -18.66 -20.22 0.00
CA ASP A 26 -18.54 -20.95 -1.27
C ASP A 26 -17.26 -20.56 -2.03
N LYS A 27 -16.89 -19.28 -1.99
CA LYS A 27 -15.62 -18.81 -2.57
C LYS A 27 -14.39 -19.32 -1.81
N PHE A 28 -14.42 -19.34 -0.46
CA PHE A 28 -13.33 -19.94 0.32
C PHE A 28 -13.12 -21.42 -0.02
N ASP A 29 -14.21 -22.16 -0.21
CA ASP A 29 -14.17 -23.57 -0.61
C ASP A 29 -13.64 -23.72 -2.05
N ALA A 30 -14.12 -22.90 -2.98
CA ALA A 30 -13.70 -22.94 -4.39
C ALA A 30 -12.22 -22.56 -4.58
N GLU A 31 -11.68 -21.67 -3.75
CA GLU A 31 -10.26 -21.31 -3.68
C GLU A 31 -9.41 -22.36 -2.93
N GLY A 32 -10.02 -23.41 -2.38
CA GLY A 32 -9.32 -24.45 -1.62
C GLY A 32 -8.68 -23.94 -0.32
N LEU A 33 -9.23 -22.85 0.25
CA LEU A 33 -8.72 -22.25 1.49
C LEU A 33 -9.23 -23.01 2.73
N THR A 34 -10.48 -23.42 2.70
CA THR A 34 -11.13 -24.17 3.78
C THR A 34 -10.50 -25.56 3.93
N ASN A 35 -10.38 -26.03 5.17
CA ASN A 35 -9.75 -27.30 5.59
C ASN A 35 -8.24 -27.41 5.31
N LYS A 36 -7.70 -26.61 4.40
CA LYS A 36 -6.25 -26.50 4.15
C LYS A 36 -5.59 -25.50 5.11
N PHE A 37 -6.24 -24.36 5.38
CA PHE A 37 -5.64 -23.27 6.16
C PHE A 37 -6.45 -22.88 7.41
N PHE A 38 -7.77 -22.98 7.34
CA PHE A 38 -8.67 -22.77 8.47
C PHE A 38 -9.91 -23.65 8.32
N ARG A 39 -10.64 -23.84 9.41
CA ARG A 39 -11.94 -24.50 9.40
C ARG A 39 -13.03 -23.46 9.55
N VAL A 40 -14.09 -23.60 8.77
CA VAL A 40 -15.31 -22.81 8.91
C VAL A 40 -16.27 -23.55 9.84
N LYS A 41 -16.81 -22.86 10.85
CA LYS A 41 -17.79 -23.39 11.79
C LYS A 41 -19.04 -22.51 11.84
N PRO A 42 -20.24 -23.09 12.00
CA PRO A 42 -21.42 -22.31 12.35
C PRO A 42 -21.24 -21.74 13.76
N HIS A 43 -21.80 -20.56 13.99
CA HIS A 43 -21.78 -19.90 15.29
C HIS A 43 -23.15 -19.27 15.56
N SER A 44 -23.56 -19.27 16.83
CA SER A 44 -24.82 -18.67 17.27
C SER A 44 -24.64 -18.04 18.65
N PHE A 45 -25.06 -16.79 18.80
CA PHE A 45 -24.94 -16.07 20.05
C PHE A 45 -26.04 -15.01 20.16
N SER A 46 -26.67 -14.95 21.32
CA SER A 46 -27.58 -13.87 21.70
C SER A 46 -27.15 -13.38 23.09
N ASP A 47 -26.96 -12.07 23.21
CA ASP A 47 -26.70 -11.41 24.48
C ASP A 47 -28.01 -11.13 25.23
N ALA A 48 -27.90 -10.76 26.51
CA ALA A 48 -29.08 -10.58 27.39
C ALA A 48 -30.03 -9.47 26.90
N GLU A 49 -29.50 -8.51 26.14
CA GLU A 49 -30.28 -7.41 25.55
C GLU A 49 -30.52 -7.63 24.05
N ASP A 50 -30.13 -8.79 23.55
CA ASP A 50 -30.41 -9.28 22.20
C ASP A 50 -29.96 -8.33 21.07
N ARG A 51 -28.84 -7.64 21.31
CA ARG A 51 -28.22 -6.66 20.42
C ARG A 51 -27.43 -7.30 19.28
N LEU A 52 -26.75 -8.42 19.53
CA LEU A 52 -25.85 -9.04 18.54
C LEU A 52 -26.53 -10.12 17.67
N ARG A 53 -27.59 -10.79 18.16
CA ARG A 53 -28.40 -11.81 17.44
C ARG A 53 -27.64 -12.55 16.32
N LEU A 54 -26.60 -13.28 16.68
CA LEU A 54 -25.73 -13.99 15.74
C LEU A 54 -26.25 -15.41 15.45
N ASN A 55 -26.18 -15.79 14.19
CA ASN A 55 -26.45 -17.14 13.69
C ASN A 55 -25.69 -17.38 12.38
N SER A 56 -25.81 -18.56 11.79
CA SER A 56 -25.09 -18.94 10.57
C SER A 56 -25.41 -18.10 9.32
N SER A 57 -26.47 -17.29 9.33
CA SER A 57 -26.81 -16.41 8.21
C SER A 57 -26.15 -15.03 8.28
N ASN A 58 -25.54 -14.66 9.40
CA ASN A 58 -24.99 -13.32 9.61
C ASN A 58 -23.61 -13.29 10.29
N CYS A 59 -23.00 -14.45 10.54
CA CYS A 59 -21.62 -14.54 11.02
C CYS A 59 -20.92 -15.80 10.49
N ILE A 60 -19.59 -15.77 10.51
CA ILE A 60 -18.71 -16.90 10.17
C ILE A 60 -17.66 -17.03 11.26
N LEU A 61 -17.54 -18.22 11.87
CA LEU A 61 -16.45 -18.54 12.77
C LEU A 61 -15.34 -19.29 12.02
N LEU A 62 -14.14 -18.73 12.03
CA LEU A 62 -12.94 -19.32 11.44
C LEU A 62 -12.02 -19.82 12.54
N GLU A 63 -11.61 -21.08 12.44
CA GLU A 63 -10.71 -21.75 13.39
C GLU A 63 -9.35 -22.03 12.71
N PHE A 64 -8.29 -21.45 13.26
CA PHE A 64 -6.91 -21.65 12.82
C PHE A 64 -6.17 -22.54 13.83
N ALA A 65 -5.33 -23.45 13.34
CA ALA A 65 -4.51 -24.28 14.22
C ALA A 65 -3.43 -23.42 14.90
N THR A 66 -3.20 -23.66 16.19
CA THR A 66 -2.06 -23.11 16.92
C THR A 66 -1.05 -24.23 17.22
N PRO A 67 0.22 -23.91 17.51
CA PRO A 67 1.20 -24.93 17.86
C PRO A 67 1.12 -25.30 19.36
N HIS A 68 -0.09 -25.34 19.94
CA HIS A 68 -0.30 -25.71 21.35
C HIS A 68 0.22 -27.10 21.70
N GLU A 69 0.12 -28.07 20.79
CA GLU A 69 0.69 -29.41 21.03
C GLU A 69 2.22 -29.37 21.22
N GLU A 70 2.88 -28.40 20.58
CA GLU A 70 4.34 -28.25 20.62
C GLU A 70 4.78 -27.30 21.73
N PHE A 71 3.95 -26.30 22.07
CA PHE A 71 4.22 -25.27 23.10
C PHE A 71 3.01 -25.05 24.03
N PRO A 72 2.63 -26.05 24.85
CA PRO A 72 1.46 -25.97 25.70
C PRO A 72 1.55 -24.87 26.78
N GLU A 73 2.77 -24.47 27.15
CA GLU A 73 3.05 -23.38 28.09
C GLU A 73 2.87 -21.98 27.48
N VAL A 74 2.88 -21.87 26.15
CA VAL A 74 2.78 -20.60 25.42
C VAL A 74 1.35 -20.35 24.95
N TYR A 75 0.69 -21.37 24.39
CA TYR A 75 -0.64 -21.24 23.80
C TYR A 75 -1.71 -21.75 24.75
N LYS A 76 -2.79 -20.99 24.93
CA LYS A 76 -3.91 -21.39 25.81
C LYS A 76 -4.83 -22.45 25.19
N SER A 77 -4.83 -22.57 23.88
CA SER A 77 -5.77 -23.38 23.10
C SER A 77 -5.07 -23.86 21.83
N SER A 78 -5.44 -25.05 21.35
CA SER A 78 -5.01 -25.62 20.04
C SER A 78 -5.63 -24.94 18.83
N VAL A 79 -6.58 -24.04 19.08
CA VAL A 79 -7.30 -23.30 18.06
C VAL A 79 -7.31 -21.81 18.41
N TYR A 80 -7.02 -20.99 17.41
CA TYR A 80 -7.28 -19.56 17.40
C TYR A 80 -8.59 -19.29 16.66
N ARG A 81 -9.49 -18.51 17.26
CA ARG A 81 -10.84 -18.23 16.77
C ARG A 81 -10.99 -16.79 16.29
N LEU A 82 -11.30 -16.65 15.00
CA LEU A 82 -11.65 -15.39 14.37
C LEU A 82 -13.14 -15.40 14.01
N LEU A 83 -13.93 -14.54 14.64
CA LEU A 83 -15.37 -14.41 14.34
C LEU A 83 -15.62 -13.22 13.42
N VAL A 84 -16.16 -13.46 12.23
CA VAL A 84 -16.57 -12.41 11.29
C VAL A 84 -18.07 -12.15 11.45
N ILE A 85 -18.45 -10.92 11.76
CA ILE A 85 -19.84 -10.49 11.98
C ILE A 85 -20.26 -9.56 10.84
N PHE A 86 -21.35 -9.92 10.17
CA PHE A 86 -21.91 -9.16 9.04
C PHE A 86 -23.17 -8.38 9.41
N SER A 87 -23.81 -8.68 10.56
CA SER A 87 -25.05 -8.04 10.99
C SER A 87 -24.93 -6.55 11.36
N LEU A 88 -23.72 -6.08 11.69
CA LEU A 88 -23.46 -4.70 12.12
C LEU A 88 -23.03 -3.77 10.97
N TYR A 89 -23.28 -4.15 9.72
CA TYR A 89 -22.72 -3.46 8.55
C TYR A 89 -23.17 -2.01 8.32
N GLN A 90 -24.16 -1.53 9.07
CA GLN A 90 -24.64 -0.14 9.02
C GLN A 90 -24.54 0.56 10.38
N GLU A 91 -23.95 -0.08 11.39
CA GLU A 91 -23.77 0.50 12.72
C GLU A 91 -22.70 1.60 12.69
N THR A 92 -23.00 2.75 13.30
CA THR A 92 -22.10 3.92 13.36
C THR A 92 -21.77 4.35 14.77
N GLU A 93 -22.66 4.12 15.73
CA GLU A 93 -22.54 4.67 17.09
C GLU A 93 -21.74 3.78 18.01
N PHE A 94 -21.78 2.46 17.81
CA PHE A 94 -21.10 1.47 18.65
C PHE A 94 -21.23 1.81 20.14
N SER A 95 -22.46 1.92 20.63
CA SER A 95 -22.73 2.34 22.02
C SER A 95 -21.91 1.54 23.05
N PRO A 96 -21.60 2.10 24.24
CA PRO A 96 -20.82 1.40 25.27
C PRO A 96 -21.36 0.01 25.60
N ALA A 97 -22.67 -0.19 25.54
CA ALA A 97 -23.28 -1.48 25.79
C ALA A 97 -23.18 -2.46 24.59
N LEU A 98 -23.09 -1.98 23.34
CA LEU A 98 -22.71 -2.83 22.21
C LEU A 98 -21.22 -3.24 22.29
N GLN A 99 -20.33 -2.31 22.66
CA GLN A 99 -18.92 -2.60 22.90
C GLN A 99 -18.76 -3.65 24.02
N TYR A 100 -19.53 -3.51 25.10
CA TYR A 100 -19.59 -4.49 26.17
C TYR A 100 -20.08 -5.86 25.69
N ALA A 101 -21.12 -5.91 24.84
CA ALA A 101 -21.64 -7.15 24.28
C ALA A 101 -20.58 -7.87 23.40
N LEU A 102 -19.84 -7.12 22.58
CA LEU A 102 -18.72 -7.64 21.77
C LEU A 102 -17.59 -8.17 22.67
N GLY A 103 -17.24 -7.43 23.72
CA GLY A 103 -16.26 -7.88 24.70
C GLY A 103 -16.69 -9.17 25.41
N ARG A 104 -17.95 -9.24 25.86
CA ARG A 104 -18.53 -10.43 26.51
C ARG A 104 -18.53 -11.64 25.58
N LEU A 105 -18.88 -11.46 24.32
CA LEU A 105 -18.84 -12.52 23.30
C LEU A 105 -17.44 -13.14 23.21
N ARG A 106 -16.39 -12.32 23.22
CA ARG A 106 -14.99 -12.81 23.22
C ARG A 106 -14.68 -13.70 24.41
N TYR A 107 -15.05 -13.27 25.61
CA TYR A 107 -14.75 -14.04 26.83
C TYR A 107 -15.62 -15.29 26.98
N LYS A 108 -16.92 -15.19 26.69
CA LYS A 108 -17.87 -16.30 26.90
C LYS A 108 -17.63 -17.46 25.93
N ASP A 109 -17.34 -17.14 24.67
CA ASP A 109 -17.26 -18.13 23.59
C ASP A 109 -15.80 -18.38 23.16
N ASN A 110 -14.84 -17.88 23.94
CA ASN A 110 -13.40 -18.03 23.71
C ASN A 110 -12.97 -17.60 22.30
N ILE A 111 -13.44 -16.41 21.87
CA ILE A 111 -13.10 -15.81 20.58
C ILE A 111 -11.87 -14.92 20.76
N ASP A 112 -10.79 -15.24 20.05
CA ASP A 112 -9.54 -14.50 20.14
C ASP A 112 -9.68 -13.09 19.54
N ARG A 113 -10.35 -12.99 18.38
CA ARG A 113 -10.53 -11.73 17.63
C ARG A 113 -11.86 -11.69 16.88
N ILE A 114 -12.46 -10.51 16.80
CA ILE A 114 -13.69 -10.26 16.04
C ILE A 114 -13.37 -9.34 14.86
N VAL A 115 -13.98 -9.61 13.72
CA VAL A 115 -13.94 -8.76 12.53
C VAL A 115 -15.35 -8.35 12.16
N LEU A 116 -15.58 -7.05 12.05
CA LEU A 116 -16.87 -6.48 11.66
C LEU A 116 -16.79 -6.02 10.21
N TRP A 117 -17.80 -6.35 9.40
CA TRP A 117 -17.99 -5.64 8.14
C TRP A 117 -18.76 -4.34 8.40
N SER A 118 -18.37 -3.24 7.76
CA SER A 118 -19.14 -1.99 7.70
C SER A 118 -19.20 -1.42 6.29
N THR A 119 -20.35 -0.83 5.94
CA THR A 119 -20.60 -0.07 4.71
C THR A 119 -20.60 1.44 4.94
N VAL A 120 -20.48 1.86 6.20
CA VAL A 120 -20.52 3.25 6.65
C VAL A 120 -19.17 3.64 7.23
N GLU A 121 -18.82 4.93 7.15
CA GLU A 121 -17.65 5.43 7.85
C GLU A 121 -17.94 5.50 9.35
N VAL A 122 -16.98 5.04 10.14
CA VAL A 122 -17.04 5.04 11.61
C VAL A 122 -15.96 5.98 12.12
N ASP A 123 -16.26 6.70 13.20
CA ASP A 123 -15.31 7.63 13.83
C ASP A 123 -14.00 6.91 14.19
N GLN A 124 -12.86 7.54 13.88
CA GLN A 124 -11.54 6.92 14.07
C GLN A 124 -11.25 6.61 15.54
N ASN A 125 -11.77 7.37 16.49
CA ASN A 125 -11.59 7.07 17.91
C ASN A 125 -12.35 5.79 18.28
N ILE A 126 -13.56 5.60 17.73
CA ILE A 126 -14.33 4.36 17.93
C ILE A 126 -13.59 3.17 17.33
N VAL A 127 -13.07 3.31 16.10
CA VAL A 127 -12.27 2.25 15.46
C VAL A 127 -11.08 1.86 16.32
N GLN A 128 -10.37 2.85 16.89
CA GLN A 128 -9.24 2.59 17.78
C GLN A 128 -9.66 1.88 19.07
N ILE A 129 -10.75 2.32 19.72
CA ILE A 129 -11.30 1.67 20.92
C ILE A 129 -11.65 0.20 20.64
N LEU A 130 -12.30 -0.06 19.50
CA LEU A 130 -12.63 -1.43 19.08
C LEU A 130 -11.35 -2.26 18.88
N LYS A 131 -10.35 -1.71 18.21
CA LYS A 131 -9.07 -2.37 17.95
C LYS A 131 -8.32 -2.73 19.23
N ASP A 132 -8.31 -1.85 20.22
CA ASP A 132 -7.73 -2.09 21.55
C ASP A 132 -8.42 -3.26 22.28
N THR A 133 -9.69 -3.52 21.95
CA THR A 133 -10.45 -4.69 22.44
C THR A 133 -10.42 -5.90 21.49
N LYS A 134 -9.48 -5.94 20.54
CA LYS A 134 -9.35 -6.98 19.48
C LYS A 134 -10.59 -7.16 18.61
N VAL A 135 -11.22 -6.04 18.26
CA VAL A 135 -12.30 -5.97 17.29
C VAL A 135 -11.84 -5.11 16.12
N ASP A 136 -11.67 -5.71 14.95
CA ASP A 136 -11.27 -5.00 13.73
C ASP A 136 -12.49 -4.65 12.87
N LEU A 137 -12.42 -3.53 12.16
CA LEU A 137 -13.47 -3.06 11.26
C LEU A 137 -12.98 -3.10 9.80
N ILE A 138 -13.67 -3.86 8.95
CA ILE A 138 -13.47 -3.86 7.51
C ILE A 138 -14.53 -2.96 6.86
N HIS A 139 -14.10 -1.79 6.39
CA HIS A 139 -14.97 -0.89 5.64
C HIS A 139 -14.99 -1.26 4.14
N ILE A 140 -16.13 -1.76 3.67
CA ILE A 140 -16.41 -2.07 2.27
C ILE A 140 -17.82 -1.57 1.95
N GLY A 141 -17.90 -0.52 1.12
CA GLY A 141 -19.17 0.01 0.61
C GLY A 141 -19.83 -0.92 -0.41
N ILE A 142 -21.15 -0.76 -0.55
CA ILE A 142 -21.96 -1.44 -1.57
C ILE A 142 -21.60 -0.86 -2.95
N PRO A 143 -21.22 -1.69 -3.95
CA PRO A 143 -20.83 -1.20 -5.26
C PRO A 143 -22.03 -0.56 -5.97
N THR A 144 -21.78 0.58 -6.61
CA THR A 144 -22.77 1.29 -7.42
C THR A 144 -23.15 0.47 -8.66
N LYS A 145 -24.35 0.71 -9.22
CA LYS A 145 -24.77 0.09 -10.50
C LYS A 145 -23.74 0.27 -11.62
N ARG A 146 -23.02 1.40 -11.62
CA ARG A 146 -21.96 1.69 -12.60
C ARG A 146 -20.71 0.82 -12.38
N GLU A 147 -20.32 0.56 -11.14
CA GLU A 147 -19.21 -0.35 -10.83
C GLU A 147 -19.58 -1.79 -11.22
N ILE A 148 -20.79 -2.22 -10.86
CA ILE A 148 -21.30 -3.55 -11.19
C ILE A 148 -21.27 -3.79 -12.70
N THR A 149 -21.84 -2.86 -13.49
CA THR A 149 -21.90 -2.97 -14.96
C THR A 149 -20.55 -2.85 -15.66
N LYS A 150 -19.53 -2.29 -15.00
CA LYS A 150 -18.15 -2.22 -15.53
C LYS A 150 -17.28 -3.41 -15.13
N THR A 151 -17.76 -4.26 -14.23
CA THR A 151 -17.00 -5.42 -13.77
C THR A 151 -16.85 -6.40 -14.92
N LYS A 152 -15.61 -6.70 -15.29
CA LYS A 152 -15.29 -7.55 -16.45
C LYS A 152 -15.21 -9.03 -16.10
N SER A 153 -14.72 -9.34 -14.90
CA SER A 153 -14.49 -10.71 -14.42
C SER A 153 -14.67 -10.75 -12.91
N ILE A 154 -15.15 -11.90 -12.42
CA ILE A 154 -15.29 -12.21 -11.00
C ILE A 154 -14.71 -13.61 -10.81
N SER A 155 -13.71 -13.75 -9.95
CA SER A 155 -13.13 -15.06 -9.63
C SER A 155 -14.12 -15.91 -8.84
N TYR A 156 -14.22 -17.19 -9.20
CA TYR A 156 -15.10 -18.17 -8.54
C TYR A 156 -16.53 -17.64 -8.37
N PHE A 157 -17.16 -17.21 -9.46
CA PHE A 157 -18.52 -16.64 -9.42
C PHE A 157 -19.51 -17.64 -8.81
N VAL A 158 -20.23 -17.20 -7.77
CA VAL A 158 -21.24 -18.01 -7.08
C VAL A 158 -22.63 -17.56 -7.55
N PRO A 159 -23.40 -18.42 -8.26
CA PRO A 159 -24.73 -18.05 -8.72
C PRO A 159 -25.70 -17.96 -7.53
N ILE A 160 -26.31 -16.79 -7.36
CA ILE A 160 -27.38 -16.61 -6.36
C ILE A 160 -28.72 -16.90 -7.03
N ALA A 161 -29.57 -17.68 -6.33
CA ALA A 161 -30.94 -17.98 -6.74
C ALA A 161 -31.84 -16.73 -6.67
N SER A 162 -31.58 -15.76 -7.55
CA SER A 162 -32.33 -14.52 -7.72
C SER A 162 -32.58 -14.30 -9.22
N SER A 163 -33.72 -13.72 -9.59
CA SER A 163 -34.03 -13.37 -10.97
C SER A 163 -33.25 -12.14 -11.48
N ASP A 164 -32.44 -11.49 -10.63
CA ASP A 164 -31.68 -10.29 -10.95
C ASP A 164 -30.17 -10.56 -11.01
N LEU A 165 -29.62 -10.55 -12.23
CA LEU A 165 -28.18 -10.69 -12.46
C LEU A 165 -27.37 -9.57 -11.80
N ILE A 166 -27.90 -8.34 -11.73
CA ILE A 166 -27.21 -7.20 -11.12
C ILE A 166 -27.04 -7.42 -9.62
N TYR A 167 -28.05 -8.00 -8.97
CA TYR A 167 -27.97 -8.38 -7.57
C TYR A 167 -26.93 -9.49 -7.35
N SER A 168 -26.94 -10.53 -8.19
CA SER A 168 -25.96 -11.64 -8.10
C SER A 168 -24.52 -11.15 -8.27
N LEU A 169 -24.28 -10.24 -9.24
CA LEU A 169 -22.99 -9.58 -9.43
C LEU A 169 -22.61 -8.72 -8.23
N MET A 170 -23.55 -7.94 -7.68
CA MET A 170 -23.31 -7.08 -6.50
C MET A 170 -22.80 -7.89 -5.31
N ILE A 171 -23.47 -8.97 -4.94
CA ILE A 171 -23.08 -9.81 -3.79
C ILE A 171 -21.71 -10.47 -4.03
N ASN A 172 -21.46 -10.95 -5.25
CA ASN A 172 -20.16 -11.51 -5.60
C ASN A 172 -19.02 -10.49 -5.49
N ILE A 173 -19.23 -9.24 -5.93
CA ILE A 173 -18.25 -8.16 -5.79
C ILE A 173 -18.02 -7.81 -4.32
N ILE A 174 -19.08 -7.76 -3.51
CA ILE A 174 -18.97 -7.55 -2.05
C ILE A 174 -18.14 -8.67 -1.42
N ALA A 175 -18.45 -9.92 -1.73
CA ALA A 175 -17.74 -11.08 -1.21
C ALA A 175 -16.26 -11.08 -1.63
N GLU A 176 -15.94 -10.76 -2.88
CA GLU A 176 -14.55 -10.66 -3.35
C GLU A 176 -13.76 -9.57 -2.60
N ARG A 177 -14.37 -8.39 -2.40
CA ARG A 177 -13.78 -7.31 -1.59
C ARG A 177 -13.59 -7.75 -0.12
N LEU A 178 -14.55 -8.48 0.45
CA LEU A 178 -14.48 -8.98 1.83
C LEU A 178 -13.37 -10.02 1.99
N ILE A 179 -13.33 -11.03 1.11
CA ILE A 179 -12.30 -12.08 1.11
C ILE A 179 -10.91 -11.46 0.98
N LYS A 180 -10.75 -10.48 0.10
CA LYS A 180 -9.50 -9.73 -0.05
C LYS A 180 -9.05 -9.13 1.29
N ARG A 181 -9.94 -8.46 2.01
CA ARG A 181 -9.66 -7.87 3.33
C ARG A 181 -9.46 -8.93 4.43
N LEU A 182 -10.19 -10.04 4.38
CA LEU A 182 -10.02 -11.14 5.32
C LEU A 182 -8.68 -11.85 5.15
N ARG A 183 -8.18 -12.02 3.92
CA ARG A 183 -6.83 -12.57 3.66
C ARG A 183 -5.73 -11.76 4.36
N LYS A 184 -5.91 -10.45 4.53
CA LYS A 184 -5.01 -9.59 5.30
C LYS A 184 -5.14 -9.83 6.80
N MET A 185 -6.36 -10.02 7.29
CA MET A 185 -6.58 -10.44 8.68
C MET A 185 -5.96 -11.80 8.99
N PHE A 186 -5.86 -12.71 8.02
CA PHE A 186 -5.15 -13.99 8.23
C PHE A 186 -3.65 -13.79 8.48
N HIS A 187 -3.05 -12.77 7.88
CA HIS A 187 -1.67 -12.39 8.19
C HIS A 187 -1.54 -11.83 9.62
N LEU A 188 -2.55 -11.10 10.11
CA LEU A 188 -2.58 -10.61 11.49
C LEU A 188 -2.71 -11.79 12.46
N VAL A 189 -3.60 -12.75 12.17
CA VAL A 189 -3.75 -13.99 12.96
C VAL A 189 -2.44 -14.77 13.02
N LEU A 190 -1.78 -14.99 11.87
CA LEU A 190 -0.45 -15.61 11.83
C LEU A 190 0.54 -14.85 12.71
N SER A 191 0.58 -13.51 12.60
CA SER A 191 1.52 -12.68 13.35
C SER A 191 1.27 -12.74 14.86
N GLU A 192 0.02 -12.72 15.29
CA GLU A 192 -0.32 -12.86 16.71
C GLU A 192 0.05 -14.23 17.28
N ILE A 193 -0.16 -15.30 16.50
CA ILE A 193 0.20 -16.67 16.87
C ILE A 193 1.72 -16.85 16.86
N ALA A 194 2.43 -16.25 15.90
CA ALA A 194 3.88 -16.40 15.76
C ALA A 194 4.67 -15.58 16.78
N ALA A 195 4.18 -14.41 17.21
CA ALA A 195 4.91 -13.46 18.05
C ALA A 195 5.60 -14.10 19.28
N PRO A 196 4.94 -14.96 20.10
CA PRO A 196 5.56 -15.54 21.30
C PRO A 196 6.74 -16.47 21.02
N ILE A 197 6.78 -17.11 19.85
CA ILE A 197 7.80 -18.09 19.47
C ILE A 197 8.73 -17.60 18.35
N TYR A 198 8.52 -16.38 17.87
CA TYR A 198 9.18 -15.81 16.70
C TYR A 198 10.72 -15.90 16.80
N LYS A 199 11.28 -15.46 17.93
CA LYS A 199 12.72 -15.47 18.18
C LYS A 199 13.29 -16.87 18.36
N LYS A 200 12.58 -17.77 19.06
CA LYS A 200 13.08 -19.10 19.43
C LYS A 200 13.00 -20.12 18.29
N HIS A 201 12.00 -20.02 17.41
CA HIS A 201 11.72 -21.06 16.42
C HIS A 201 11.66 -20.53 14.98
N TYR A 202 11.01 -19.40 14.74
CA TYR A 202 10.78 -18.92 13.36
C TYR A 202 12.08 -18.47 12.67
N SER A 203 12.95 -17.75 13.38
CA SER A 203 14.27 -17.34 12.85
C SER A 203 15.34 -18.44 12.90
N MET A 204 15.18 -19.46 13.76
CA MET A 204 16.23 -20.43 14.04
C MET A 204 16.08 -21.77 13.32
N ALA A 205 14.84 -22.19 12.97
CA ALA A 205 14.58 -23.55 12.48
C ALA A 205 14.93 -23.76 10.98
N ARG A 206 15.01 -22.69 10.18
CA ARG A 206 15.10 -22.77 8.71
C ARG A 206 16.34 -22.04 8.20
N ILE A 207 17.34 -22.80 7.80
CA ILE A 207 18.71 -22.30 7.60
C ILE A 207 18.81 -21.29 6.45
N ALA A 208 18.08 -21.50 5.35
CA ALA A 208 18.07 -20.55 4.22
C ALA A 208 17.33 -19.25 4.58
N THR A 209 16.24 -19.33 5.34
CA THR A 209 15.55 -18.13 5.85
C THR A 209 16.45 -17.31 6.78
N ARG A 210 17.19 -17.97 7.68
CA ARG A 210 18.17 -17.28 8.53
C ARG A 210 19.28 -16.63 7.71
N ALA A 211 19.84 -17.35 6.74
CA ALA A 211 20.87 -16.82 5.85
C ALA A 211 20.38 -15.58 5.09
N PHE A 212 19.10 -15.57 4.66
CA PHE A 212 18.50 -14.37 4.05
C PHE A 212 18.41 -13.21 5.03
N MET A 213 17.92 -13.44 6.26
CA MET A 213 17.83 -12.39 7.28
C MET A 213 19.19 -11.73 7.54
N GLU A 214 20.26 -12.54 7.66
CA GLU A 214 21.64 -12.07 7.84
C GLU A 214 22.13 -11.29 6.60
N PHE A 215 21.88 -11.80 5.40
CA PHE A 215 22.26 -11.13 4.15
C PHE A 215 21.53 -9.80 3.95
N GLU A 216 20.25 -9.73 4.27
CA GLU A 216 19.45 -8.50 4.21
C GLU A 216 19.99 -7.46 5.20
N GLU A 217 20.33 -7.88 6.42
CA GLU A 217 20.92 -7.01 7.43
C GLU A 217 22.30 -6.48 7.00
N ASP A 218 23.14 -7.33 6.39
CA ASP A 218 24.43 -6.92 5.80
C ASP A 218 24.23 -5.81 4.74
N ARG A 219 23.24 -5.96 3.85
CA ARG A 219 22.94 -4.97 2.82
C ARG A 219 22.40 -3.67 3.41
N LEU A 220 21.48 -3.77 4.37
CA LEU A 220 20.94 -2.60 5.06
C LEU A 220 22.07 -1.84 5.78
N ASN A 221 22.96 -2.54 6.49
CA ASN A 221 24.09 -1.91 7.20
C ASN A 221 25.04 -1.16 6.26
N ARG A 222 25.28 -1.67 5.04
CA ARG A 222 26.06 -0.93 4.01
C ARG A 222 25.37 0.37 3.61
N LEU A 223 24.05 0.35 3.42
CA LEU A 223 23.27 1.56 3.11
C LEU A 223 23.27 2.54 4.29
N ILE A 224 23.05 2.08 5.52
CA ILE A 224 23.11 2.92 6.72
C ILE A 224 24.47 3.61 6.83
N LYS A 225 25.57 2.88 6.61
CA LYS A 225 26.92 3.46 6.63
C LYS A 225 27.09 4.54 5.55
N LYS A 226 26.56 4.32 4.34
CA LYS A 226 26.56 5.32 3.27
C LYS A 226 25.81 6.59 3.69
N LEU A 227 24.60 6.45 4.22
CA LEU A 227 23.76 7.57 4.66
C LEU A 227 24.40 8.36 5.80
N LYS A 228 24.97 7.66 6.78
CA LYS A 228 25.72 8.29 7.88
C LYS A 228 26.90 9.14 7.37
N ASN A 229 27.65 8.63 6.39
CA ASN A 229 28.76 9.38 5.79
C ASN A 229 28.29 10.63 5.03
N GLN A 230 27.03 10.68 4.61
CA GLN A 230 26.40 11.84 3.97
C GLN A 230 25.69 12.76 4.97
N GLY A 231 25.73 12.48 6.28
CA GLY A 231 24.99 13.23 7.29
C GLY A 231 23.47 13.02 7.25
N LYS A 232 23.00 11.97 6.57
CA LYS A 232 21.58 11.61 6.40
C LYS A 232 21.16 10.55 7.42
N ASN A 233 21.22 10.87 8.70
CA ASN A 233 20.97 9.92 9.80
C ASN A 233 20.07 10.48 10.91
N LYS A 234 19.11 11.34 10.58
CA LYS A 234 18.19 11.91 11.56
C LYS A 234 17.01 10.96 11.82
N ILE A 235 16.22 10.67 10.78
CA ILE A 235 14.97 9.92 10.92
C ILE A 235 14.98 8.70 10.00
N ALA A 236 14.76 7.53 10.58
CA ALA A 236 14.42 6.31 9.85
C ALA A 236 13.02 5.80 10.21
N ILE A 237 12.31 5.25 9.24
CA ILE A 237 11.02 4.57 9.44
C ILE A 237 11.17 3.10 9.07
N ASP A 238 10.71 2.19 9.93
CA ASP A 238 10.67 0.75 9.70
C ASP A 238 9.21 0.27 9.62
N VAL A 239 8.80 -0.19 8.43
CA VAL A 239 7.44 -0.60 8.09
C VAL A 239 7.35 -2.11 8.09
N GLY A 240 6.43 -2.67 8.89
CA GLY A 240 6.36 -4.11 9.11
C GLY A 240 7.52 -4.59 9.99
N CYS A 241 7.79 -3.85 11.07
CA CYS A 241 9.00 -4.05 11.88
C CYS A 241 9.03 -5.37 12.67
N GLY A 242 7.88 -6.06 12.82
CA GLY A 242 7.75 -7.25 13.64
C GLY A 242 8.24 -7.03 15.07
N THR A 243 9.19 -7.84 15.51
CA THR A 243 9.81 -7.71 16.84
C THR A 243 10.97 -6.69 16.90
N GLY A 244 11.20 -5.94 15.82
CA GLY A 244 12.11 -4.80 15.79
C GLY A 244 13.54 -5.08 15.33
N ARG A 245 13.82 -6.21 14.66
CA ARG A 245 15.19 -6.61 14.23
C ARG A 245 15.95 -5.48 13.53
N HIS A 246 15.37 -4.92 12.47
CA HIS A 246 15.99 -3.79 11.75
C HIS A 246 15.85 -2.49 12.52
N SER A 247 14.73 -2.26 13.22
CA SER A 247 14.53 -1.08 14.06
C SER A 247 15.67 -0.89 15.07
N PHE A 248 16.14 -1.96 15.71
CA PHE A 248 17.28 -1.93 16.64
C PHE A 248 18.61 -1.68 15.93
N ALA A 249 18.81 -2.18 14.71
CA ALA A 249 19.99 -1.86 13.90
C ALA A 249 20.01 -0.38 13.50
N LEU A 250 18.86 0.16 13.08
CA LEU A 250 18.69 1.57 12.73
C LEU A 250 18.95 2.48 13.93
N ALA A 251 18.47 2.12 15.12
CA ALA A 251 18.61 2.94 16.33
C ALA A 251 20.05 3.20 16.76
N ARG A 252 21.01 2.37 16.32
CA ARG A 252 22.44 2.58 16.57
C ARG A 252 23.04 3.70 15.73
N HIS A 253 22.34 4.14 14.70
CA HIS A 253 22.88 5.03 13.68
C HIS A 253 22.01 6.26 13.41
N PHE A 254 20.71 6.17 13.66
CA PHE A 254 19.75 7.26 13.48
C PHE A 254 19.40 7.96 14.80
N GLU A 255 19.18 9.28 14.75
CA GLU A 255 18.74 10.06 15.92
C GLU A 255 17.37 9.61 16.41
N THR A 256 16.46 9.24 15.50
CA THR A 256 15.12 8.76 15.82
C THR A 256 14.65 7.69 14.84
N VAL A 257 14.03 6.63 15.36
CA VAL A 257 13.43 5.55 14.59
C VAL A 257 11.95 5.43 14.93
N PHE A 258 11.09 5.47 13.91
CA PHE A 258 9.68 5.12 14.03
C PHE A 258 9.48 3.74 13.43
N ALA A 259 8.99 2.79 14.21
CA ALA A 259 8.84 1.40 13.82
C ALA A 259 7.38 1.01 13.97
N TYR A 260 6.80 0.50 12.89
CA TYR A 260 5.38 0.23 12.82
C TYR A 260 5.12 -1.21 12.40
N ASP A 261 4.14 -1.81 13.04
CA ASP A 261 3.63 -3.12 12.67
C ASP A 261 2.11 -3.11 12.86
N PHE A 262 1.41 -3.93 12.09
CA PHE A 262 -0.04 -4.03 12.19
C PHE A 262 -0.48 -4.94 13.35
N SER A 263 0.44 -5.77 13.90
CA SER A 263 0.20 -6.66 15.02
C SER A 263 0.54 -6.03 16.38
N PRO A 264 -0.44 -5.87 17.29
CA PRO A 264 -0.18 -5.43 18.66
C PRO A 264 0.80 -6.34 19.40
N ASN A 265 0.69 -7.66 19.24
CA ASN A 265 1.57 -8.62 19.92
C ASN A 265 3.04 -8.47 19.49
N MET A 266 3.29 -8.12 18.22
CA MET A 266 4.65 -7.87 17.73
C MET A 266 5.24 -6.61 18.35
N ILE A 267 4.45 -5.54 18.42
CA ILE A 267 4.81 -4.26 19.04
C ILE A 267 5.04 -4.40 20.55
N ASP A 268 4.22 -5.20 21.25
CA ASP A 268 4.40 -5.48 22.68
C ASP A 268 5.73 -6.17 22.95
N GLU A 269 6.07 -7.17 22.14
CA GLU A 269 7.35 -7.88 22.24
C GLU A 269 8.54 -6.97 21.89
N ALA A 270 8.42 -6.16 20.83
CA ALA A 270 9.44 -5.17 20.47
C ALA A 270 9.66 -4.15 21.60
N ASN A 271 8.58 -3.68 22.24
CA ASN A 271 8.64 -2.78 23.39
C ASN A 271 9.23 -3.45 24.64
N ARG A 272 9.02 -4.75 24.83
CA ARG A 272 9.69 -5.52 25.89
C ARG A 272 11.20 -5.52 25.66
N ILE A 273 11.64 -5.90 24.45
CA ILE A 273 13.07 -5.92 24.08
C ILE A 273 13.69 -4.52 24.21
N ARG A 274 12.99 -3.48 23.76
CA ARG A 274 13.42 -2.07 23.88
C ARG A 274 13.71 -1.68 25.33
N ARG A 275 12.81 -2.03 26.26
CA ARG A 275 12.95 -1.73 27.70
C ARG A 275 14.08 -2.53 28.33
N GLU A 276 14.23 -3.80 27.97
CA GLU A 276 15.31 -4.66 28.47
C GLU A 276 16.71 -4.16 28.07
N ASN A 277 16.82 -3.42 26.96
CA ASN A 277 18.09 -2.89 26.44
C ASN A 277 18.27 -1.37 26.65
N ASP A 278 17.40 -0.69 27.41
CA ASP A 278 17.38 0.77 27.64
C ASP A 278 17.52 1.62 26.37
N ILE A 279 16.83 1.23 25.28
CA ILE A 279 16.87 1.96 24.01
C ILE A 279 15.77 3.02 23.99
N ARG A 280 16.13 4.30 23.84
CA ARG A 280 15.21 5.43 24.00
C ARG A 280 14.80 6.13 22.70
N ASN A 281 15.54 5.92 21.62
CA ASN A 281 15.33 6.61 20.34
C ASN A 281 14.49 5.80 19.33
N ILE A 282 13.74 4.78 19.79
CA ILE A 282 12.81 4.00 18.97
C ILE A 282 11.38 4.13 19.51
N PHE A 283 10.45 4.40 18.61
CA PHE A 283 9.01 4.43 18.87
C PHE A 283 8.33 3.29 18.11
N PHE A 284 7.83 2.29 18.84
CA PHE A 284 7.08 1.17 18.29
C PHE A 284 5.57 1.46 18.35
N LEU A 285 4.88 1.38 17.20
CA LEU A 285 3.50 1.82 17.03
C LEU A 285 2.68 0.80 16.24
N VAL A 286 1.42 0.59 16.62
CA VAL A 286 0.50 -0.29 15.89
C VAL A 286 -0.17 0.50 14.76
N ASN A 287 0.00 0.08 13.50
CA ASN A 287 -0.71 0.68 12.37
C ASN A 287 -0.82 -0.28 11.17
N ASP A 288 -1.99 -0.34 10.54
CA ASP A 288 -2.16 -0.97 9.24
C ASP A 288 -1.89 0.05 8.12
N PHE A 289 -0.69 0.03 7.56
CA PHE A 289 -0.28 1.00 6.53
C PHE A 289 -1.11 1.00 5.26
N GLU A 290 -1.81 -0.09 4.96
CA GLU A 290 -2.54 -0.22 3.70
C GLU A 290 -3.94 0.39 3.79
N TYR A 291 -4.53 0.39 4.99
CA TYR A 291 -5.94 0.72 5.15
C TYR A 291 -6.25 1.71 6.26
N GLU A 292 -5.26 2.07 7.07
CA GLU A 292 -5.36 3.10 8.11
C GLU A 292 -4.48 4.30 7.77
N LYS A 293 -4.95 5.49 8.13
CA LYS A 293 -4.13 6.70 8.08
C LYS A 293 -3.23 6.72 9.31
N LEU A 294 -2.02 7.26 9.17
CA LEU A 294 -1.19 7.54 10.34
C LEU A 294 -1.65 8.84 11.00
N VAL A 295 -1.74 8.81 12.32
CA VAL A 295 -1.89 10.04 13.11
C VAL A 295 -0.62 10.87 12.93
N ASP A 296 -0.78 12.16 12.65
CA ASP A 296 0.31 13.12 12.41
C ASP A 296 1.29 12.71 11.29
N GLU A 297 0.84 11.97 10.27
CA GLU A 297 1.68 11.53 9.15
C GLU A 297 2.43 12.68 8.45
N THR A 298 1.83 13.86 8.44
CA THR A 298 2.39 15.07 7.84
C THR A 298 3.72 15.48 8.44
N GLN A 299 4.02 15.07 9.68
CA GLN A 299 5.32 15.31 10.33
C GLN A 299 6.48 14.62 9.60
N PHE A 300 6.20 13.52 8.90
CA PHE A 300 7.22 12.77 8.17
C PHE A 300 7.51 13.37 6.81
N HIS A 301 6.62 14.21 6.27
CA HIS A 301 6.74 14.71 4.90
C HIS A 301 8.07 15.47 4.70
N GLY A 302 8.89 15.00 3.76
CA GLY A 302 10.20 15.59 3.46
C GLY A 302 11.17 15.59 4.64
N SER A 303 11.01 14.71 5.63
CA SER A 303 11.76 14.74 6.88
C SER A 303 12.57 13.46 7.14
N CYS A 304 12.26 12.37 6.43
CA CYS A 304 12.89 11.07 6.63
C CYS A 304 14.12 10.88 5.74
N ASP A 305 15.15 10.21 6.26
CA ASP A 305 16.38 9.89 5.52
C ASP A 305 16.33 8.46 4.95
N LEU A 306 15.63 7.54 5.63
CA LEU A 306 15.51 6.14 5.24
C LEU A 306 14.12 5.59 5.60
N VAL A 307 13.49 4.87 4.66
CA VAL A 307 12.31 4.03 4.92
C VAL A 307 12.67 2.58 4.62
N VAL A 308 12.49 1.70 5.59
CA VAL A 308 12.77 0.26 5.50
C VAL A 308 11.45 -0.50 5.48
N ALA A 309 11.33 -1.48 4.58
CA ALA A 309 10.23 -2.43 4.54
C ALA A 309 10.75 -3.82 4.16
N SER A 310 11.22 -4.54 5.17
CA SER A 310 12.11 -5.69 5.01
C SER A 310 11.44 -7.05 5.23
N PHE A 311 12.21 -8.11 5.04
CA PHE A 311 11.77 -9.50 5.17
C PHE A 311 10.53 -9.86 4.31
N GLY A 312 10.53 -9.40 3.06
CA GLY A 312 9.46 -9.67 2.11
C GLY A 312 8.23 -8.77 2.25
N MET A 313 8.27 -7.74 3.12
CA MET A 313 7.14 -6.84 3.39
C MET A 313 6.49 -6.32 2.10
N GLY A 314 7.29 -5.94 1.09
CA GLY A 314 6.76 -5.41 -0.17
C GLY A 314 5.77 -6.34 -0.88
N SER A 315 5.86 -7.65 -0.64
CA SER A 315 4.93 -8.65 -1.17
C SER A 315 3.61 -8.75 -0.40
N PHE A 316 3.54 -8.17 0.80
CA PHE A 316 2.35 -8.18 1.63
C PHE A 316 1.50 -6.93 1.49
N ILE A 317 1.81 -6.02 0.56
CA ILE A 317 0.99 -4.84 0.24
C ILE A 317 0.39 -4.99 -1.16
N GLU A 318 -0.92 -4.81 -1.28
CA GLU A 318 -1.62 -4.97 -2.56
C GLU A 318 -1.37 -3.74 -3.45
N ASP A 319 -1.58 -2.55 -2.88
CA ASP A 319 -1.36 -1.27 -3.56
C ASP A 319 0.08 -0.77 -3.36
N THR A 320 1.00 -1.43 -4.07
CA THR A 320 2.42 -1.08 -4.09
C THR A 320 2.63 0.38 -4.51
N SER A 321 1.87 0.87 -5.49
CA SER A 321 1.97 2.25 -5.98
C SER A 321 1.63 3.29 -4.89
N SER A 322 0.55 3.09 -4.15
CA SER A 322 0.17 4.00 -3.04
C SER A 322 1.20 3.97 -1.90
N MET A 323 1.72 2.79 -1.55
CA MET A 323 2.78 2.65 -0.55
C MET A 323 4.08 3.37 -0.98
N LEU A 324 4.53 3.15 -2.21
CA LEU A 324 5.73 3.81 -2.75
C LEU A 324 5.57 5.33 -2.79
N ARG A 325 4.36 5.82 -3.13
CA ARG A 325 4.06 7.26 -3.10
C ARG A 325 4.15 7.82 -1.68
N ARG A 326 3.59 7.11 -0.70
CA ARG A 326 3.65 7.47 0.72
C ARG A 326 5.10 7.59 1.20
N PHE A 327 5.93 6.60 0.88
CA PHE A 327 7.37 6.63 1.21
C PHE A 327 8.10 7.77 0.50
N TYR A 328 7.74 8.05 -0.76
CA TYR A 328 8.29 9.17 -1.50
C TYR A 328 7.98 10.50 -0.81
N ASP A 329 6.76 10.69 -0.31
CA ASP A 329 6.36 11.92 0.35
C ASP A 329 7.05 12.11 1.71
N TRP A 330 7.34 11.03 2.45
CA TRP A 330 8.11 11.07 3.70
C TRP A 330 9.60 11.40 3.51
N LEU A 331 10.20 10.91 2.43
CA LEU A 331 11.64 11.05 2.24
C LEU A 331 12.06 12.47 1.87
N LYS A 332 13.19 12.92 2.42
CA LYS A 332 13.94 14.07 1.91
C LYS A 332 14.46 13.80 0.49
N PRO A 333 14.79 14.85 -0.29
CA PRO A 333 15.67 14.69 -1.45
C PRO A 333 16.93 13.90 -1.09
N GLY A 334 17.24 12.89 -1.90
CA GLY A 334 18.36 11.97 -1.68
C GLY A 334 18.20 11.02 -0.48
N GLY A 335 17.00 10.92 0.10
CA GLY A 335 16.63 9.87 1.04
C GLY A 335 16.38 8.54 0.33
N TYR A 336 16.39 7.43 1.07
CA TYR A 336 16.35 6.08 0.49
C TYR A 336 15.16 5.26 0.95
N ILE A 337 14.67 4.39 0.07
CA ILE A 337 13.88 3.21 0.45
C ILE A 337 14.78 1.97 0.43
N PHE A 338 14.53 1.06 1.36
CA PHE A 338 15.10 -0.30 1.37
C PHE A 338 13.94 -1.29 1.55
N ILE A 339 13.57 -2.00 0.48
CA ILE A 339 12.38 -2.85 0.46
C ILE A 339 12.77 -4.25 -0.01
N SER A 340 12.20 -5.27 0.60
CA SER A 340 12.33 -6.64 0.09
C SER A 340 10.98 -7.30 -0.22
N PHE A 341 11.05 -8.26 -1.13
CA PHE A 341 9.92 -8.97 -1.72
C PHE A 341 10.24 -10.45 -1.88
N TYR A 342 9.21 -11.28 -2.06
CA TYR A 342 9.33 -12.61 -2.63
C TYR A 342 9.48 -12.52 -4.16
N ASN A 343 10.44 -13.25 -4.73
CA ASN A 343 10.81 -13.12 -6.14
C ASN A 343 9.88 -13.93 -7.07
N GLY A 344 9.26 -13.26 -8.04
CA GLY A 344 8.45 -13.90 -9.09
C GLY A 344 9.26 -14.71 -10.09
N ASN A 345 10.58 -14.52 -10.12
CA ASN A 345 11.54 -15.28 -10.94
C ASN A 345 12.38 -16.26 -10.09
N SER A 346 11.95 -16.58 -8.87
CA SER A 346 12.69 -17.52 -8.02
C SER A 346 12.85 -18.89 -8.68
N ILE A 347 14.03 -19.49 -8.56
CA ILE A 347 14.29 -20.87 -9.01
C ILE A 347 13.32 -21.89 -8.40
N THR A 348 12.78 -21.64 -7.20
CA THR A 348 11.81 -22.53 -6.54
C THR A 348 10.47 -22.64 -7.25
N LEU A 349 10.18 -21.72 -8.18
CA LEU A 349 8.97 -21.77 -9.00
C LEU A 349 9.11 -22.70 -10.21
N ASN A 350 10.35 -22.99 -10.60
CA ASN A 350 10.68 -23.86 -11.75
C ASN A 350 11.22 -25.22 -11.30
N VAL A 351 11.65 -25.33 -10.05
CA VAL A 351 12.17 -26.57 -9.45
C VAL A 351 11.26 -26.93 -8.29
N THR A 352 10.66 -28.12 -8.33
CA THR A 352 9.89 -28.67 -7.20
C THR A 352 10.80 -29.60 -6.40
N PRO A 353 11.33 -29.18 -5.24
CA PRO A 353 12.17 -30.05 -4.44
C PRO A 353 11.32 -31.18 -3.87
N ALA A 354 11.76 -32.43 -4.00
CA ALA A 354 11.06 -33.60 -3.46
C ALA A 354 11.27 -33.78 -1.94
N TRP A 355 11.88 -32.80 -1.27
CA TRP A 355 12.24 -32.86 0.14
C TRP A 355 11.05 -32.56 1.03
N ARG A 356 10.85 -33.35 2.09
CA ARG A 356 9.89 -33.03 3.15
C ARG A 356 10.39 -31.91 4.07
N ASP A 357 11.71 -31.83 4.25
CA ASP A 357 12.38 -30.91 5.15
C ASP A 357 12.96 -29.73 4.38
N LEU A 358 12.17 -28.66 4.25
CA LEU A 358 12.52 -27.48 3.44
C LEU A 358 13.41 -26.50 4.23
N THR A 359 14.34 -25.83 3.57
CA THR A 359 15.26 -24.85 4.20
C THR A 359 14.65 -23.46 4.43
N LEU A 360 13.52 -23.18 3.77
CA LEU A 360 12.77 -21.94 3.87
C LEU A 360 11.56 -22.11 4.80
N ALA A 361 11.26 -21.06 5.57
CA ALA A 361 10.08 -21.00 6.43
C ALA A 361 8.77 -20.78 5.66
N ALA A 362 8.86 -20.45 4.37
CA ALA A 362 7.70 -20.15 3.57
C ALA A 362 7.85 -20.69 2.14
N ARG A 363 6.73 -21.00 1.50
CA ARG A 363 6.67 -21.48 0.11
C ARG A 363 5.72 -20.61 -0.69
N ILE A 364 6.14 -20.19 -1.89
CA ILE A 364 5.31 -19.41 -2.79
C ILE A 364 4.24 -20.32 -3.40
N ASP A 365 2.99 -19.89 -3.32
CA ASP A 365 1.85 -20.46 -4.05
C ASP A 365 1.38 -19.42 -5.07
N ARG A 366 1.89 -19.55 -6.29
CA ARG A 366 1.66 -18.61 -7.39
C ARG A 366 0.20 -18.65 -7.87
N GLU A 367 -0.45 -19.80 -7.80
CA GLU A 367 -1.83 -19.99 -8.28
C GLU A 367 -2.82 -19.25 -7.39
N ASN A 368 -2.61 -19.26 -6.07
CA ASN A 368 -3.51 -18.63 -5.10
C ASN A 368 -3.11 -17.21 -4.67
N HIS A 369 -2.05 -16.65 -5.28
CA HIS A 369 -1.44 -15.36 -4.89
C HIS A 369 -1.14 -15.28 -3.40
N SER A 370 -0.42 -16.31 -2.92
CA SER A 370 -0.23 -16.51 -1.49
C SER A 370 1.10 -17.14 -1.14
N LEU A 371 1.38 -17.15 0.15
CA LEU A 371 2.56 -17.73 0.75
C LEU A 371 2.12 -18.74 1.81
N GLU A 372 2.53 -20.00 1.64
CA GLU A 372 2.36 -21.04 2.66
C GLU A 372 3.49 -20.92 3.69
N VAL A 373 3.19 -20.40 4.87
CA VAL A 373 4.13 -20.18 5.97
C VAL A 373 4.11 -21.37 6.91
N HIS A 374 5.28 -21.95 7.17
CA HIS A 374 5.49 -23.09 8.06
C HIS A 374 6.00 -22.56 9.40
N LEU A 375 5.07 -22.26 10.31
CA LEU A 375 5.42 -21.78 11.65
C LEU A 375 6.10 -22.89 12.48
N THR A 376 5.57 -24.11 12.37
CA THR A 376 6.14 -25.34 12.91
C THR A 376 5.98 -26.48 11.89
N PRO A 377 6.55 -27.68 12.11
CA PRO A 377 6.32 -28.81 11.22
C PRO A 377 4.83 -29.19 11.07
N LYS A 378 4.00 -28.95 12.10
CA LYS A 378 2.58 -29.28 12.12
C LYS A 378 1.65 -28.10 11.82
N THR A 379 2.10 -26.87 12.05
CA THR A 379 1.25 -25.68 11.91
C THR A 379 1.66 -24.84 10.70
N ARG A 380 0.74 -24.71 9.74
CA ARG A 380 0.92 -23.96 8.51
C ARG A 380 -0.17 -22.92 8.34
N PHE A 381 0.20 -21.81 7.71
CA PHE A 381 -0.71 -20.72 7.39
C PHE A 381 -0.57 -20.34 5.93
N ASN A 382 -1.61 -19.71 5.40
CA ASN A 382 -1.57 -19.08 4.10
C ASN A 382 -1.89 -17.60 4.25
N ILE A 383 -1.01 -16.77 3.72
CA ILE A 383 -1.16 -15.33 3.73
C ILE A 383 -1.05 -14.79 2.31
N PHE A 384 -1.72 -13.67 2.05
CA PHE A 384 -1.60 -12.98 0.77
C PHE A 384 -0.14 -12.72 0.40
N CYS A 385 0.22 -12.88 -0.88
CA CYS A 385 1.55 -12.58 -1.37
C CYS A 385 1.50 -12.13 -2.85
N LYS A 386 1.93 -10.89 -3.09
CA LYS A 386 2.22 -10.34 -4.41
C LYS A 386 3.71 -10.49 -4.70
N LEU A 387 4.05 -11.26 -5.72
CA LEU A 387 5.45 -11.48 -6.09
C LEU A 387 6.04 -10.22 -6.76
N PHE A 388 7.34 -10.06 -6.61
CA PHE A 388 8.10 -9.06 -7.36
C PHE A 388 8.28 -9.50 -8.81
N ASP A 389 7.95 -8.61 -9.73
CA ASP A 389 8.09 -8.78 -11.18
C ASP A 389 8.53 -7.45 -11.84
N GLU A 390 8.71 -7.46 -13.16
CA GLU A 390 9.09 -6.26 -13.93
C GLU A 390 8.08 -5.11 -13.79
N GLY A 391 6.81 -5.41 -13.50
CA GLY A 391 5.78 -4.41 -13.24
C GLY A 391 6.04 -3.66 -11.94
N VAL A 392 6.31 -4.38 -10.85
CA VAL A 392 6.69 -3.80 -9.56
C VAL A 392 8.00 -3.00 -9.68
N GLU A 393 9.00 -3.54 -10.38
CA GLU A 393 10.25 -2.81 -10.63
C GLU A 393 10.00 -1.50 -11.40
N GLY A 394 9.16 -1.54 -12.42
CA GLY A 394 8.75 -0.38 -13.21
C GLY A 394 8.04 0.69 -12.36
N GLU A 395 7.18 0.28 -11.43
CA GLU A 395 6.53 1.19 -10.46
C GLU A 395 7.54 1.89 -9.55
N ILE A 396 8.54 1.17 -9.05
CA ILE A 396 9.62 1.75 -8.22
C ILE A 396 10.46 2.72 -9.06
N ASN A 397 10.95 2.27 -10.22
CA ASN A 397 11.82 3.06 -11.08
C ASN A 397 11.12 4.31 -11.66
N ARG A 398 9.79 4.32 -11.71
CA ARG A 398 9.01 5.49 -12.12
C ARG A 398 9.26 6.70 -11.21
N ILE A 399 9.41 6.48 -9.89
CA ILE A 399 9.48 7.57 -8.90
C ILE A 399 10.80 7.62 -8.11
N PHE A 400 11.51 6.49 -7.99
CA PHE A 400 12.83 6.40 -7.35
C PHE A 400 13.92 6.04 -8.38
N ASN A 401 15.17 6.39 -8.08
CA ASN A 401 16.34 5.88 -8.79
C ASN A 401 16.78 4.57 -8.11
N ILE A 402 16.54 3.44 -8.77
CA ILE A 402 16.98 2.14 -8.25
C ILE A 402 18.52 2.11 -8.26
N ASN A 403 19.12 1.93 -7.09
CA ASN A 403 20.58 1.84 -6.95
C ASN A 403 21.07 0.39 -6.99
N SER A 404 20.27 -0.55 -6.49
CA SER A 404 20.59 -1.97 -6.52
C SER A 404 19.33 -2.82 -6.45
N VAL A 405 19.30 -3.88 -7.24
CA VAL A 405 18.38 -5.01 -7.12
C VAL A 405 19.25 -6.24 -6.84
N THR A 406 18.96 -6.96 -5.77
CA THR A 406 19.77 -8.12 -5.36
C THR A 406 18.84 -9.25 -4.96
N THR A 407 19.09 -10.47 -5.45
CA THR A 407 18.29 -11.65 -5.06
C THR A 407 19.09 -12.63 -4.21
N TYR A 408 18.44 -13.25 -3.21
CA TYR A 408 19.07 -14.20 -2.29
C TYR A 408 18.02 -15.02 -1.50
N PRO A 409 18.33 -16.25 -1.03
CA PRO A 409 19.31 -17.17 -1.57
C PRO A 409 18.75 -17.86 -2.81
N MET A 410 19.59 -18.32 -3.72
CA MET A 410 19.19 -19.06 -4.92
C MET A 410 19.34 -20.57 -4.70
N ILE A 411 20.55 -21.06 -4.44
CA ILE A 411 20.85 -22.49 -4.29
C ILE A 411 20.25 -23.02 -2.99
N MET A 412 20.51 -22.37 -1.84
CA MET A 412 20.03 -22.86 -0.54
C MET A 412 18.50 -22.96 -0.49
N SER A 413 17.78 -22.23 -1.35
CA SER A 413 16.30 -22.25 -1.42
C SER A 413 15.71 -23.59 -1.90
N VAL A 414 16.48 -24.41 -2.62
CA VAL A 414 16.03 -25.70 -3.19
C VAL A 414 16.67 -26.92 -2.50
N LEU A 415 17.53 -26.69 -1.52
CA LEU A 415 18.19 -27.75 -0.74
C LEU A 415 17.32 -28.18 0.45
N PRO A 416 17.55 -29.39 1.01
CA PRO A 416 16.90 -29.83 2.24
C PRO A 416 17.61 -29.28 3.49
N ASN A 417 16.87 -29.05 4.58
CA ASN A 417 17.38 -28.39 5.78
C ASN A 417 18.47 -29.21 6.47
N ASN A 418 18.26 -30.53 6.62
CA ASN A 418 19.25 -31.47 7.16
C ASN A 418 20.64 -31.44 6.47
N LEU A 419 20.71 -31.17 5.16
CA LEU A 419 21.99 -31.01 4.46
C LEU A 419 22.74 -29.77 4.95
N LEU A 420 22.01 -28.68 5.19
CA LEU A 420 22.57 -27.41 5.64
C LEU A 420 22.83 -27.37 7.15
N GLU A 421 22.43 -28.39 7.91
CA GLU A 421 22.87 -28.56 9.31
C GLU A 421 24.37 -28.88 9.38
N ASN A 422 24.92 -29.52 8.34
CA ASN A 422 26.36 -29.70 8.21
C ASN A 422 27.05 -28.35 7.96
N GLU A 423 27.96 -27.97 8.85
CA GLU A 423 28.62 -26.67 8.82
C GLU A 423 29.38 -26.40 7.50
N PHE A 424 30.10 -27.40 6.98
CA PHE A 424 30.85 -27.27 5.73
C PHE A 424 29.92 -27.06 4.54
N ALA A 425 28.85 -27.85 4.44
CA ALA A 425 27.84 -27.68 3.38
C ALA A 425 27.21 -26.30 3.46
N ARG A 426 26.77 -25.90 4.67
CA ARG A 426 26.19 -24.58 4.94
C ARG A 426 27.09 -23.44 4.49
N SER A 427 28.34 -23.42 4.95
CA SER A 427 29.29 -22.35 4.61
C SER A 427 29.57 -22.30 3.11
N SER A 428 29.69 -23.47 2.46
CA SER A 428 29.97 -23.58 1.03
C SER A 428 28.82 -23.04 0.19
N PHE A 429 27.58 -23.45 0.49
CA PHE A 429 26.40 -22.98 -0.24
C PHE A 429 26.07 -21.51 0.07
N MET A 430 26.29 -21.05 1.31
CA MET A 430 26.17 -19.63 1.65
C MET A 430 27.16 -18.78 0.84
N LEU A 431 28.40 -19.22 0.69
CA LEU A 431 29.39 -18.54 -0.15
C LEU A 431 28.96 -18.52 -1.62
N ALA A 432 28.50 -19.65 -2.16
CA ALA A 432 28.02 -19.72 -3.54
C ALA A 432 26.83 -18.76 -3.78
N ASP A 433 25.83 -18.74 -2.89
CA ASP A 433 24.70 -17.83 -2.99
C ASP A 433 25.11 -16.36 -2.85
N ARG A 434 26.06 -16.05 -1.97
CA ARG A 434 26.59 -14.68 -1.84
C ARG A 434 27.31 -14.23 -3.12
N THR A 435 28.06 -15.12 -3.76
CA THR A 435 28.71 -14.84 -5.05
C THR A 435 27.68 -14.60 -6.15
N LEU A 436 26.67 -15.48 -6.27
CA LEU A 436 25.59 -15.32 -7.25
C LEU A 436 24.84 -13.99 -7.06
N ALA A 437 24.59 -13.58 -5.81
CA ALA A 437 23.89 -12.35 -5.51
C ALA A 437 24.64 -11.06 -5.95
N GLU A 438 25.95 -11.11 -6.20
CA GLU A 438 26.71 -9.97 -6.73
C GLU A 438 26.71 -9.93 -8.28
N HIS A 439 26.18 -10.95 -8.97
CA HIS A 439 26.12 -11.00 -10.43
C HIS A 439 24.73 -10.61 -10.96
N GLU A 440 24.67 -9.59 -11.81
CA GLU A 440 23.42 -9.09 -12.39
C GLU A 440 22.66 -10.14 -13.20
N GLU A 441 23.34 -11.10 -13.83
CA GLU A 441 22.69 -12.19 -14.59
C GLU A 441 22.00 -13.24 -13.68
N SER A 442 22.28 -13.23 -12.37
CA SER A 442 21.82 -14.21 -11.40
C SER A 442 20.69 -13.67 -10.50
N GLN A 443 19.55 -13.31 -11.09
CA GLN A 443 18.37 -12.75 -10.39
C GLN A 443 17.29 -13.79 -10.01
N HIS A 444 17.69 -15.02 -9.69
CA HIS A 444 16.77 -16.14 -9.41
C HIS A 444 16.72 -16.55 -7.92
N GLY A 445 17.27 -15.73 -7.04
CA GLY A 445 17.15 -15.89 -5.59
C GLY A 445 15.70 -15.86 -5.12
N TYR A 446 15.42 -16.42 -3.95
CA TYR A 446 14.07 -16.56 -3.43
C TYR A 446 13.44 -15.23 -2.99
N TYR A 447 14.24 -14.33 -2.43
CA TYR A 447 13.85 -12.96 -2.14
C TYR A 447 14.54 -11.98 -3.08
N VAL A 448 13.95 -10.80 -3.24
CA VAL A 448 14.54 -9.62 -3.89
C VAL A 448 14.69 -8.52 -2.85
N ILE A 449 15.83 -7.84 -2.82
CA ILE A 449 16.11 -6.65 -2.01
C ILE A 449 16.37 -5.50 -2.97
N ILE A 450 15.69 -4.37 -2.72
CA ILE A 450 15.81 -3.15 -3.52
C ILE A 450 16.24 -2.02 -2.59
N ALA A 451 17.32 -1.34 -2.97
CA ALA A 451 17.66 -0.04 -2.44
C ALA A 451 17.47 0.99 -3.56
N ALA A 452 16.63 1.99 -3.30
CA ALA A 452 16.35 3.04 -4.28
C ALA A 452 16.32 4.43 -3.62
N GLU A 453 16.83 5.41 -4.33
CA GLU A 453 17.01 6.77 -3.89
C GLU A 453 15.90 7.68 -4.43
N LYS A 454 15.32 8.52 -3.56
CA LYS A 454 14.53 9.66 -3.99
C LYS A 454 15.49 10.67 -4.61
N VAL A 455 15.20 11.10 -5.84
CA VAL A 455 16.05 12.04 -6.59
C VAL A 455 16.51 13.18 -5.68
N ASP A 456 17.83 13.35 -5.56
CA ASP A 456 18.45 14.41 -4.74
C ASP A 456 18.38 15.75 -5.45
N ARG A 457 17.15 16.28 -5.54
CA ARG A 457 16.86 17.55 -6.16
C ARG A 457 15.71 18.22 -5.44
N GLU A 458 16.00 19.38 -4.86
CA GLU A 458 14.95 20.30 -4.42
C GLU A 458 14.28 20.96 -5.64
N THR A 459 12.96 21.14 -5.54
CA THR A 459 12.16 21.80 -6.58
C THR A 459 12.07 23.29 -6.28
N ASN A 460 12.66 24.13 -7.12
CA ASN A 460 12.64 25.59 -6.94
C ASN A 460 11.37 26.27 -7.45
N GLY A 461 10.47 25.51 -8.09
CA GLY A 461 9.29 26.02 -8.78
C GLY A 461 8.39 26.84 -7.87
N TYR A 462 8.17 26.42 -6.62
CA TYR A 462 7.38 27.19 -5.66
C TYR A 462 8.03 28.56 -5.36
N ALA A 463 9.32 28.59 -5.07
CA ALA A 463 10.05 29.82 -4.81
C ALA A 463 10.06 30.76 -6.04
N ASN A 464 10.23 30.20 -7.24
CA ASN A 464 10.16 30.94 -8.50
C ASN A 464 8.78 31.56 -8.73
N VAL A 465 7.70 30.81 -8.44
CA VAL A 465 6.34 31.33 -8.53
C VAL A 465 6.13 32.47 -7.54
N LEU A 466 6.55 32.32 -6.28
CA LEU A 466 6.45 33.39 -5.27
C LEU A 466 7.18 34.66 -5.70
N ARG A 467 8.38 34.54 -6.27
CA ARG A 467 9.13 35.68 -6.82
C ARG A 467 8.36 36.39 -7.94
N ILE A 468 7.77 35.64 -8.88
CA ILE A 468 6.96 36.21 -9.96
C ILE A 468 5.72 36.93 -9.41
N LEU A 469 5.07 36.37 -8.38
CA LEU A 469 3.94 37.01 -7.71
C LEU A 469 4.37 38.30 -7.01
N GLN A 470 5.54 38.35 -6.39
CA GLN A 470 6.08 39.58 -5.79
C GLN A 470 6.38 40.64 -6.85
N GLU A 471 7.00 40.25 -7.97
CA GLU A 471 7.36 41.17 -9.07
C GLU A 471 6.14 41.81 -9.74
N HIS A 472 5.06 41.04 -9.93
CA HIS A 472 3.85 41.51 -10.62
C HIS A 472 2.76 42.05 -9.69
N ASN A 473 2.88 41.77 -8.39
CA ASN A 473 1.93 42.11 -7.33
C ASN A 473 0.44 41.86 -7.72
N PRO A 474 0.07 40.63 -8.12
CA PRO A 474 -1.29 40.33 -8.56
C PRO A 474 -2.24 40.20 -7.37
N GLU A 475 -3.53 40.41 -7.59
CA GLU A 475 -4.56 40.03 -6.62
C GLU A 475 -4.66 38.49 -6.55
N HIS A 476 -4.23 37.88 -5.45
CA HIS A 476 -4.15 36.42 -5.30
C HIS A 476 -4.34 35.93 -3.85
N GLU A 477 -4.60 34.64 -3.72
CA GLU A 477 -4.74 33.89 -2.47
C GLU A 477 -4.08 32.51 -2.65
N ILE A 478 -3.39 32.03 -1.61
CA ILE A 478 -2.80 30.70 -1.57
C ILE A 478 -3.67 29.83 -0.66
N ILE A 479 -4.19 28.73 -1.20
CA ILE A 479 -5.07 27.80 -0.50
C ILE A 479 -4.27 26.56 -0.14
N ASP A 480 -4.07 26.29 1.16
CA ASP A 480 -3.42 25.08 1.65
C ASP A 480 -4.38 23.87 1.64
N HIS A 481 -3.85 22.70 1.32
CA HIS A 481 -4.56 21.42 1.35
C HIS A 481 -3.58 20.25 1.53
N ALA A 482 -4.10 19.04 1.74
CA ALA A 482 -3.28 17.83 1.72
C ALA A 482 -2.60 17.63 0.35
N PRO A 483 -1.46 16.91 0.25
CA PRO A 483 -0.80 16.65 -1.02
C PRO A 483 -1.75 16.07 -2.09
N VAL A 484 -1.69 16.58 -3.32
CA VAL A 484 -2.49 16.12 -4.46
C VAL A 484 -1.61 15.69 -5.63
N LEU A 485 -2.08 14.73 -6.45
CA LEU A 485 -1.35 14.26 -7.64
C LEU A 485 -2.04 14.67 -8.94
N SER A 486 -3.35 14.89 -8.90
CA SER A 486 -4.16 15.18 -10.07
C SER A 486 -5.10 16.36 -9.84
N ILE A 487 -5.61 16.92 -10.94
CA ILE A 487 -6.63 17.96 -10.88
C ILE A 487 -7.95 17.47 -10.25
N GLU A 488 -8.23 16.17 -10.30
CA GLU A 488 -9.40 15.59 -9.64
C GLU A 488 -9.23 15.58 -8.11
N ASP A 489 -8.00 15.42 -7.62
CA ASP A 489 -7.69 15.52 -6.19
C ASP A 489 -7.81 16.97 -5.71
N VAL A 490 -7.37 17.94 -6.52
CA VAL A 490 -7.58 19.38 -6.25
C VAL A 490 -9.07 19.70 -6.14
N LYS A 491 -9.91 19.21 -7.07
CA LYS A 491 -11.37 19.42 -7.03
C LYS A 491 -12.01 18.88 -5.75
N LYS A 492 -11.51 17.76 -5.23
CA LYS A 492 -11.96 17.20 -3.95
C LYS A 492 -11.50 18.05 -2.78
N ALA A 493 -10.27 18.57 -2.83
CA ALA A 493 -9.66 19.32 -1.74
C ALA A 493 -10.23 20.74 -1.57
N ILE A 494 -10.44 21.47 -2.66
CA ILE A 494 -10.84 22.90 -2.60
C ILE A 494 -12.21 23.19 -3.24
N GLY A 495 -12.92 22.16 -3.69
CA GLY A 495 -14.16 22.29 -4.45
C GLY A 495 -13.94 22.40 -5.95
N TYR A 496 -15.00 22.26 -6.75
CA TYR A 496 -14.94 22.31 -8.21
C TYR A 496 -15.40 23.67 -8.74
N PHE A 497 -14.54 24.33 -9.53
CA PHE A 497 -14.83 25.63 -10.16
C PHE A 497 -14.80 25.47 -11.70
N PRO A 498 -15.94 25.18 -12.34
CA PRO A 498 -16.00 24.89 -13.77
C PRO A 498 -15.35 25.99 -14.61
N LYS A 499 -14.49 25.61 -15.56
CA LYS A 499 -13.79 26.48 -16.52
C LYS A 499 -12.84 27.51 -15.89
N CYS A 500 -12.74 27.56 -14.56
CA CYS A 500 -11.88 28.45 -13.79
C CYS A 500 -10.61 27.75 -13.29
N MET A 501 -10.61 26.41 -13.29
CA MET A 501 -9.44 25.62 -12.93
C MET A 501 -8.53 25.40 -14.13
N ILE A 502 -7.26 25.74 -13.99
CA ILE A 502 -6.24 25.63 -15.03
C ILE A 502 -5.22 24.58 -14.63
N LYS A 503 -5.00 23.61 -15.51
CA LYS A 503 -3.94 22.61 -15.39
C LYS A 503 -2.82 22.88 -16.39
N THR A 504 -1.60 22.65 -15.95
CA THR A 504 -0.40 22.67 -16.81
C THR A 504 -0.07 21.24 -17.22
N ILE A 505 -0.01 20.99 -18.52
CA ILE A 505 0.45 19.72 -19.08
C ILE A 505 1.87 19.92 -19.61
N LEU A 506 2.77 19.02 -19.21
CA LEU A 506 4.14 18.98 -19.71
C LEU A 506 4.32 17.86 -20.73
N ILE A 507 4.89 18.20 -21.88
CA ILE A 507 5.27 17.28 -22.95
C ILE A 507 6.77 17.38 -23.16
N ASN A 508 7.41 16.25 -23.43
CA ASN A 508 8.78 16.17 -23.88
C ASN A 508 8.83 15.68 -25.33
N ASN A 509 9.73 16.25 -26.13
CA ASN A 509 10.13 15.69 -27.41
C ASN A 509 11.35 14.80 -27.23
N ARG A 510 11.16 13.48 -27.41
CA ARG A 510 12.17 12.45 -27.16
C ARG A 510 13.44 12.58 -28.01
N ARG A 511 13.37 13.29 -29.15
CA ARG A 511 14.52 13.46 -30.03
C ARG A 511 15.37 14.68 -29.68
N THR A 512 14.74 15.72 -29.14
CA THR A 512 15.40 17.01 -28.87
C THR A 512 15.58 17.28 -27.38
N ASP A 513 14.95 16.49 -26.51
CA ASP A 513 14.79 16.75 -25.07
C ASP A 513 14.16 18.13 -24.77
N GLU A 514 13.44 18.70 -25.74
CA GLU A 514 12.74 19.98 -25.57
C GLU A 514 11.41 19.79 -24.85
N PHE A 515 11.15 20.64 -23.85
CA PHE A 515 9.93 20.61 -23.06
C PHE A 515 8.91 21.63 -23.55
N MET A 516 7.64 21.28 -23.39
CA MET A 516 6.51 22.14 -23.71
C MET A 516 5.54 22.17 -22.53
N ALA A 517 5.13 23.37 -22.12
CA ALA A 517 4.10 23.60 -21.12
C ALA A 517 2.83 24.11 -21.79
N ILE A 518 1.73 23.36 -21.64
CA ILE A 518 0.43 23.67 -22.24
C ILE A 518 -0.58 23.92 -21.14
N LEU A 519 -1.17 25.12 -21.13
CA LEU A 519 -2.21 25.50 -20.18
C LEU A 519 -3.58 25.16 -20.74
N LEU A 520 -4.36 24.40 -19.97
CA LEU A 520 -5.72 23.99 -20.32
C LEU A 520 -6.68 24.20 -19.16
N GLN A 521 -7.95 24.41 -19.48
CA GLN A 521 -9.02 24.24 -18.51
C GLN A 521 -9.07 22.78 -18.03
N ALA A 522 -9.36 22.56 -16.75
CA ALA A 522 -9.34 21.25 -16.11
C ALA A 522 -10.17 20.19 -16.86
N GLU A 523 -11.29 20.61 -17.45
CA GLU A 523 -12.26 19.78 -18.18
C GLU A 523 -11.80 19.39 -19.58
N LYS A 524 -10.91 20.18 -20.19
CA LYS A 524 -10.40 19.88 -21.54
C LYS A 524 -9.42 18.72 -21.49
N ARG A 525 -9.46 17.88 -22.52
CA ARG A 525 -8.44 16.85 -22.78
C ARG A 525 -7.52 17.35 -23.87
N LEU A 526 -6.23 17.08 -23.69
CA LEU A 526 -5.25 17.39 -24.70
C LEU A 526 -5.32 16.35 -25.82
N ASP A 527 -5.41 16.83 -27.06
CA ASP A 527 -5.23 16.03 -28.25
C ASP A 527 -3.76 16.09 -28.68
N MET A 528 -3.07 14.97 -28.56
CA MET A 528 -1.64 14.90 -28.88
C MET A 528 -1.37 14.98 -30.38
N ASP A 529 -2.33 14.64 -31.23
CA ASP A 529 -2.16 14.70 -32.69
C ASP A 529 -2.20 16.16 -33.16
N LYS A 530 -3.11 16.96 -32.61
CA LYS A 530 -3.10 18.43 -32.82
C LYS A 530 -1.80 19.09 -32.37
N ILE A 531 -1.23 18.62 -31.26
CA ILE A 531 0.06 19.14 -30.78
C ILE A 531 1.20 18.72 -31.72
N ALA A 532 1.21 17.48 -32.20
CA ALA A 532 2.19 17.02 -33.16
C ALA A 532 2.14 17.85 -34.46
N GLU A 533 0.93 18.13 -34.97
CA GLU A 533 0.68 18.98 -36.13
C GLU A 533 1.16 20.42 -35.90
N LEU A 534 0.79 21.03 -34.77
CA LEU A 534 1.22 22.38 -34.39
C LEU A 534 2.75 22.53 -34.38
N LEU A 535 3.46 21.50 -33.93
CA LEU A 535 4.91 21.49 -33.82
C LEU A 535 5.62 21.03 -35.10
N GLY A 536 4.88 20.52 -36.09
CA GLY A 536 5.47 19.90 -37.28
C GLY A 536 6.33 18.68 -36.97
N VAL A 537 6.02 17.94 -35.89
CA VAL A 537 6.76 16.75 -35.47
C VAL A 537 5.91 15.50 -35.63
N ASN A 538 6.58 14.35 -35.76
CA ASN A 538 5.88 13.08 -35.71
C ASN A 538 5.33 12.84 -34.28
N ARG A 539 4.06 12.47 -34.19
CA ARG A 539 3.34 12.10 -32.96
C ARG A 539 4.09 11.12 -32.06
N TYR A 540 4.85 10.18 -32.62
CA TYR A 540 5.63 9.20 -31.86
C TYR A 540 6.84 9.81 -31.13
N HIS A 541 7.28 11.01 -31.52
CA HIS A 541 8.38 11.69 -30.87
C HIS A 541 7.96 12.47 -29.62
N ILE A 542 6.66 12.68 -29.38
CA ILE A 542 6.16 13.42 -28.24
C ILE A 542 5.46 12.51 -27.21
N ASN A 543 5.74 12.75 -25.93
CA ASN A 543 5.08 12.10 -24.81
C ASN A 543 4.85 13.06 -23.66
N PHE A 544 3.88 12.74 -22.80
CA PHE A 544 3.80 13.39 -21.50
C PHE A 544 5.12 13.23 -20.76
N ALA A 545 5.53 14.32 -20.10
CA ALA A 545 6.70 14.32 -19.25
C ALA A 545 6.50 13.33 -18.09
N ARG A 546 7.51 12.52 -17.84
CA ARG A 546 7.60 11.57 -16.72
C ARG A 546 7.90 12.34 -15.43
N GLU A 547 7.64 11.71 -14.29
CA GLU A 547 7.82 12.36 -12.98
C GLU A 547 9.24 12.88 -12.74
N LYS A 548 10.26 12.08 -13.07
CA LYS A 548 11.67 12.52 -13.00
C LYS A 548 11.99 13.71 -13.93
N GLU A 549 11.31 13.82 -15.07
CA GLU A 549 11.45 14.95 -16.00
C GLU A 549 10.74 16.20 -15.46
N ILE A 550 9.59 16.05 -14.81
CA ILE A 550 8.86 17.15 -14.15
C ILE A 550 9.71 17.75 -13.03
N LEU A 551 10.40 16.91 -12.24
CA LEU A 551 11.36 17.38 -11.23
C LEU A 551 12.51 18.18 -11.86
N ARG A 552 12.99 17.79 -13.06
CA ARG A 552 14.03 18.55 -13.79
C ARG A 552 13.58 19.97 -14.13
N ILE A 553 12.28 20.14 -14.34
CA ILE A 553 11.64 21.41 -14.72
C ILE A 553 11.38 22.32 -13.50
N GLY A 554 11.67 21.82 -12.30
CA GLY A 554 11.60 22.56 -11.04
C GLY A 554 10.32 22.34 -10.26
N PHE A 555 9.46 21.39 -10.65
CA PHE A 555 8.17 21.17 -10.00
C PHE A 555 8.00 19.74 -9.48
N PRO A 556 7.25 19.54 -8.39
CA PRO A 556 6.76 18.23 -8.00
C PRO A 556 5.54 17.83 -8.87
N LEU A 557 5.29 16.52 -9.00
CA LEU A 557 4.05 16.03 -9.59
C LEU A 557 2.83 16.55 -8.80
N GLY A 558 1.77 16.94 -9.50
CA GLY A 558 0.56 17.52 -8.91
C GLY A 558 0.68 18.99 -8.49
N GLY A 559 1.90 19.54 -8.39
CA GLY A 559 2.16 20.94 -8.04
C GLY A 559 2.57 21.83 -9.22
N ILE A 560 2.51 21.33 -10.46
CA ILE A 560 3.03 22.04 -11.65
C ILE A 560 2.29 23.37 -11.84
N ALA A 561 3.02 24.48 -11.78
CA ALA A 561 2.46 25.81 -11.98
C ALA A 561 2.47 26.23 -13.46
N PRO A 562 1.66 27.23 -13.85
CA PRO A 562 1.71 27.81 -15.19
C PRO A 562 2.96 28.65 -15.47
N PHE A 563 3.78 28.97 -14.47
CA PHE A 563 5.00 29.77 -14.59
C PHE A 563 5.93 29.43 -13.43
N GLY A 564 7.16 29.96 -13.43
CA GLY A 564 8.17 29.66 -12.42
C GLY A 564 9.05 28.43 -12.72
N PHE A 565 9.10 28.02 -14.00
CA PHE A 565 10.03 26.98 -14.48
C PHE A 565 11.49 27.33 -14.21
N GLU A 566 12.35 26.31 -14.17
CA GLU A 566 13.81 26.51 -14.05
C GLU A 566 14.34 27.43 -15.17
N PRO A 567 15.07 28.52 -14.85
CA PRO A 567 15.52 29.52 -15.82
C PRO A 567 16.40 28.95 -16.95
N ASP A 568 17.21 27.93 -16.64
CA ASP A 568 18.17 27.35 -17.57
C ASP A 568 17.53 26.37 -18.58
N LEU A 569 16.23 26.06 -18.41
CA LEU A 569 15.52 25.17 -19.32
C LEU A 569 14.71 25.96 -20.34
N ARG A 570 14.98 25.69 -21.62
CA ARG A 570 14.14 26.15 -22.71
C ARG A 570 12.84 25.36 -22.72
N ILE A 571 11.74 26.06 -22.43
CA ILE A 571 10.39 25.48 -22.42
C ILE A 571 9.51 26.29 -23.37
N LEU A 572 8.93 25.62 -24.35
CA LEU A 572 7.90 26.21 -25.21
C LEU A 572 6.59 26.32 -24.43
N LYS A 573 5.93 27.47 -24.53
CA LYS A 573 4.80 27.84 -23.65
C LYS A 573 3.56 28.12 -24.48
N PHE A 574 2.52 27.34 -24.24
CA PHE A 574 1.27 27.44 -24.98
C PHE A 574 0.07 27.61 -24.05
N VAL A 575 -0.88 28.46 -24.43
CA VAL A 575 -2.12 28.69 -23.70
C VAL A 575 -3.31 28.44 -24.61
N ASP A 576 -4.26 27.63 -24.17
CA ASP A 576 -5.49 27.42 -24.92
C ASP A 576 -6.36 28.68 -24.94
N ALA A 577 -6.90 29.01 -26.11
CA ALA A 577 -7.73 30.19 -26.34
C ALA A 577 -8.97 30.25 -25.44
N ALA A 578 -9.49 29.12 -24.94
CA ALA A 578 -10.60 29.13 -24.01
C ALA A 578 -10.22 29.82 -22.69
N ILE A 579 -8.97 29.68 -22.22
CA ILE A 579 -8.48 30.39 -21.03
C ILE A 579 -8.46 31.89 -21.30
N VAL A 580 -8.00 32.31 -22.49
CA VAL A 580 -7.91 33.73 -22.87
C VAL A 580 -9.28 34.36 -23.14
N THR A 581 -10.30 33.60 -23.54
CA THR A 581 -11.62 34.13 -23.90
C THR A 581 -12.68 34.01 -22.81
N HIS A 582 -12.46 33.16 -21.80
CA HIS A 582 -13.45 32.95 -20.74
C HIS A 582 -13.69 34.22 -19.87
N ARG A 583 -14.74 34.24 -19.04
CA ARG A 583 -15.12 35.43 -18.24
C ARG A 583 -15.07 35.24 -16.72
N CYS A 584 -14.34 34.23 -16.26
CA CYS A 584 -14.13 34.01 -14.83
C CYS A 584 -13.34 35.16 -14.18
N LYS A 585 -13.75 35.61 -12.99
CA LYS A 585 -12.97 36.60 -12.22
C LYS A 585 -11.67 36.01 -11.68
N TRP A 586 -11.75 34.77 -11.19
CA TRP A 586 -10.67 34.05 -10.53
C TRP A 586 -10.28 32.81 -11.31
N LEU A 587 -8.99 32.50 -11.32
CA LEU A 587 -8.41 31.25 -11.82
C LEU A 587 -7.76 30.48 -10.68
N TYR A 588 -7.83 29.15 -10.75
CA TYR A 588 -7.24 28.23 -9.78
C TYR A 588 -6.22 27.36 -10.47
N THR A 589 -4.98 27.34 -10.00
CA THR A 589 -3.89 26.61 -10.67
C THR A 589 -2.79 26.18 -9.71
N GLY A 590 -1.88 25.31 -10.15
CA GLY A 590 -0.73 24.88 -9.35
C GLY A 590 0.19 26.06 -9.04
N ILE A 591 0.87 25.99 -7.89
CA ILE A 591 1.76 27.06 -7.41
C ILE A 591 3.23 26.62 -7.31
N GLY A 592 3.53 25.35 -7.60
CA GLY A 592 4.85 24.78 -7.45
C GLY A 592 5.04 23.94 -6.18
N ASP A 593 4.01 23.85 -5.34
CA ASP A 593 3.90 22.96 -4.18
C ASP A 593 2.60 22.17 -4.35
N ASN A 594 2.65 20.83 -4.27
CA ASN A 594 1.49 19.97 -4.44
C ASN A 594 0.57 19.94 -3.19
N ARG A 595 0.87 20.74 -2.17
CA ARG A 595 0.03 20.97 -0.98
C ARG A 595 -0.71 22.31 -1.03
N LYS A 596 -0.59 23.04 -2.14
CA LYS A 596 -1.13 24.40 -2.27
C LYS A 596 -1.74 24.61 -3.65
N THR A 597 -2.79 25.41 -3.69
CA THR A 597 -3.37 25.92 -4.93
C THR A 597 -3.31 27.44 -4.95
N LEU A 598 -2.89 28.00 -6.09
CA LEU A 598 -2.93 29.44 -6.34
C LEU A 598 -4.31 29.82 -6.88
N LYS A 599 -5.02 30.68 -6.16
CA LYS A 599 -6.17 31.42 -6.64
C LYS A 599 -5.71 32.82 -7.06
N ILE A 600 -5.84 33.16 -8.33
CA ILE A 600 -5.31 34.41 -8.89
C ILE A 600 -6.35 35.12 -9.75
N ARG A 601 -6.39 36.46 -9.67
CA ARG A 601 -7.27 37.25 -10.53
C ARG A 601 -6.86 37.07 -11.98
N ARG A 602 -7.84 36.71 -12.81
CA ARG A 602 -7.63 36.36 -14.22
C ARG A 602 -6.85 37.42 -15.00
N GLN A 603 -7.17 38.70 -14.80
CA GLN A 603 -6.51 39.80 -15.50
C GLN A 603 -5.00 39.84 -15.19
N ASP A 604 -4.62 39.56 -13.95
CA ASP A 604 -3.21 39.57 -13.56
C ASP A 604 -2.49 38.29 -13.97
N PHE A 605 -3.19 37.15 -13.93
CA PHE A 605 -2.69 35.91 -14.52
C PHE A 605 -2.31 36.08 -16.00
N LEU A 606 -3.20 36.71 -16.80
CA LEU A 606 -2.94 36.95 -18.22
C LEU A 606 -1.75 37.89 -18.47
N LYS A 607 -1.47 38.83 -17.56
CA LYS A 607 -0.26 39.68 -17.63
C LYS A 607 1.02 38.86 -17.41
N ILE A 608 0.99 37.92 -16.46
CA ILE A 608 2.14 37.07 -16.15
C ILE A 608 2.46 36.13 -17.31
N ILE A 609 1.45 35.56 -17.97
CA ILE A 609 1.64 34.60 -19.08
C ILE A 609 1.71 35.25 -20.47
N THR A 610 2.08 36.52 -20.57
CA THR A 610 2.13 37.26 -21.85
C THR A 610 3.08 36.64 -22.90
N ASN A 611 4.08 35.88 -22.46
CA ASN A 611 5.01 35.15 -23.33
C ASN A 611 4.48 33.78 -23.80
N TYR A 612 3.24 33.40 -23.48
CA TYR A 612 2.61 32.17 -23.96
C TYR A 612 2.04 32.37 -25.36
N GLN A 613 2.31 31.43 -26.26
CA GLN A 613 1.68 31.39 -27.56
C GLN A 613 0.24 30.87 -27.43
N GLN A 614 -0.73 31.63 -27.94
CA GLN A 614 -2.13 31.22 -27.94
C GLN A 614 -2.39 30.16 -29.02
N ILE A 615 -3.10 29.09 -28.66
CA ILE A 615 -3.49 28.00 -29.57
C ILE A 615 -4.95 27.60 -29.34
N ASN A 616 -5.57 26.96 -30.34
CA ASN A 616 -6.95 26.47 -30.27
C ASN A 616 -6.95 24.94 -30.16
N LEU A 617 -7.22 24.41 -28.96
CA LEU A 617 -7.21 22.96 -28.69
C LEU A 617 -8.61 22.36 -28.53
#